data_AF-A0A1H4KDV4-F1
#
_entry.id   AF-A0A1H4KDV4-F1
#
_cell.length_a   1.000
_cell.length_b   1.000
_cell.length_c   1.000
_cell.angle_alpha   90.00
_cell.angle_beta   90.00
_cell.angle_gamma   90.00
#
_symmetry.space_group_name_H-M   'P 1'
#
loop_
_entity.id
_entity.type
_entity.pdbx_description
1 polymer ?
#
loop_
_entity_poly.entity_id
_entity_poly.type
_entity_poly.pdbx_seq_one_letter_code
_entity_poly.pdbx_strand_id
1 'polypeptide(L)'
;MPGRTVSGAYYASRMATNRTKVPRPLARQLFVETGHRCAIPTCRATPLEIAHIVPWHRVQRHDFHNMIVLCPNCHTRFDRGDIDRQAMFRYKELLRLSDPNRVAPEDPSPRAGLIRAYRLFQSEMTRWHKTISDLVSAVGFSSAGFPTGNLKPCRRAASIARAATDKLSELGDEGVAEAANYVFDWYRNWANDVFDLKPSAFSGTRDDYEDWAKERFMAFVVLHEEVCAALDLDPTELDFFEAERDNQELPEVPLGTRGFWETDE
;
A
#
# COMPACT_ATOMS: atom_id res chain seq x y z
N MET A 1 -40.38 -44.58 -55.94
CA MET A 1 -38.93 -44.88 -55.88
C MET A 1 -38.20 -43.59 -55.50
N PRO A 2 -37.20 -43.62 -54.61
CA PRO A 2 -37.35 -43.04 -53.28
C PRO A 2 -36.46 -41.81 -52.98
N GLY A 3 -36.87 -41.02 -51.98
CA GLY A 3 -36.04 -40.53 -50.87
C GLY A 3 -34.99 -39.44 -51.13
N ARG A 4 -35.15 -38.28 -50.46
CA ARG A 4 -34.40 -37.96 -49.24
C ARG A 4 -34.76 -36.57 -48.72
N THR A 5 -35.16 -36.53 -47.46
CA THR A 5 -35.09 -35.38 -46.57
C THR A 5 -33.65 -34.88 -46.47
N VAL A 6 -33.45 -33.56 -46.54
CA VAL A 6 -32.28 -32.91 -45.94
C VAL A 6 -32.75 -31.71 -45.13
N SER A 7 -33.15 -32.02 -43.90
CA SER A 7 -33.04 -31.12 -42.75
C SER A 7 -31.56 -30.86 -42.52
N GLY A 8 -31.10 -29.60 -42.53
CA GLY A 8 -29.67 -29.35 -42.32
C GLY A 8 -29.12 -27.93 -42.44
N ALA A 9 -29.92 -26.87 -42.38
CA ALA A 9 -29.38 -25.49 -42.41
C ALA A 9 -29.73 -24.63 -41.18
N TYR A 10 -30.32 -25.21 -40.13
CA TYR A 10 -30.72 -24.51 -38.91
C TYR A 10 -29.81 -24.80 -37.69
N TYR A 11 -28.56 -25.23 -37.88
CA TYR A 11 -27.69 -25.67 -36.79
C TYR A 11 -26.23 -25.15 -36.85
N ALA A 12 -26.05 -23.87 -37.16
CA ALA A 12 -24.74 -23.20 -36.97
C ALA A 12 -24.83 -21.82 -36.32
N SER A 13 -25.88 -21.58 -35.54
CA SER A 13 -25.93 -20.48 -34.58
C SER A 13 -26.34 -21.05 -33.23
N ARG A 14 -25.36 -21.31 -32.37
CA ARG A 14 -25.47 -21.41 -30.90
C ARG A 14 -24.16 -21.93 -30.30
N MET A 15 -23.34 -21.01 -29.79
CA MET A 15 -22.76 -21.04 -28.42
C MET A 15 -21.81 -19.85 -28.22
N ALA A 16 -22.33 -18.63 -28.35
CA ALA A 16 -21.77 -17.46 -27.65
C ALA A 16 -22.73 -17.17 -26.50
N THR A 17 -22.58 -17.91 -25.41
CA THR A 17 -23.47 -17.89 -24.25
C THR A 17 -23.33 -16.59 -23.46
N ASN A 18 -24.29 -15.67 -23.64
CA ASN A 18 -24.73 -14.66 -22.66
C ASN A 18 -23.63 -13.91 -21.86
N ARG A 19 -22.45 -13.68 -22.44
CA ARG A 19 -21.35 -12.98 -21.77
C ARG A 19 -21.61 -11.49 -21.85
N THR A 20 -21.78 -10.86 -20.69
CA THR A 20 -21.89 -9.40 -20.61
C THR A 20 -20.56 -8.77 -20.98
N LYS A 21 -20.60 -7.51 -21.46
CA LYS A 21 -19.38 -6.76 -21.75
C LYS A 21 -18.68 -6.42 -20.43
N VAL A 22 -17.35 -6.50 -20.42
CA VAL A 22 -16.55 -6.02 -19.29
C VAL A 22 -16.87 -4.54 -19.05
N PRO A 23 -17.28 -4.15 -17.83
CA PRO A 23 -17.54 -2.74 -17.50
C PRO A 23 -16.31 -1.87 -17.80
N ARG A 24 -16.52 -0.68 -18.39
CA ARG A 24 -15.42 0.24 -18.74
C ARG A 24 -14.51 0.60 -17.56
N PRO A 25 -15.02 0.87 -16.33
CA PRO A 25 -14.15 1.15 -15.19
C PRO A 25 -13.22 -0.03 -14.85
N LEU A 26 -13.76 -1.25 -14.88
CA LEU A 26 -12.98 -2.46 -14.63
C LEU A 26 -11.93 -2.71 -15.73
N ALA A 27 -12.29 -2.51 -16.99
CA ALA A 27 -11.34 -2.61 -18.09
C ALA A 27 -10.18 -1.61 -17.92
N ARG A 28 -10.48 -0.36 -17.55
CA ARG A 28 -9.45 0.66 -17.26
C ARG A 28 -8.51 0.19 -16.15
N GLN A 29 -9.04 -0.31 -15.04
CA GLN A 29 -8.21 -0.82 -13.93
C GLN A 29 -7.27 -1.94 -14.38
N LEU A 30 -7.77 -2.90 -15.17
CA LEU A 30 -6.97 -4.01 -15.70
C LEU A 30 -5.84 -3.55 -16.64
N PHE A 31 -6.11 -2.55 -17.49
CA PHE A 31 -5.07 -1.97 -18.34
C PHE A 31 -4.03 -1.15 -17.56
N VAL A 32 -4.45 -0.45 -16.50
CA VAL A 32 -3.53 0.32 -15.64
C VAL A 32 -2.64 -0.61 -14.82
N GLU A 33 -3.19 -1.67 -14.23
CA GLU A 33 -2.45 -2.68 -13.48
C GLU A 33 -1.29 -3.27 -14.30
N THR A 34 -1.53 -3.49 -15.59
CA THR A 34 -0.53 -4.05 -16.51
C THR A 34 0.34 -2.99 -17.19
N GLY A 35 0.18 -1.71 -16.83
CA GLY A 35 0.92 -0.60 -17.43
C GLY A 35 0.70 -0.48 -18.95
N HIS A 36 -0.48 -0.86 -19.44
CA HIS A 36 -0.79 -0.99 -20.86
C HIS A 36 0.20 -1.89 -21.63
N ARG A 37 0.63 -2.99 -21.01
CA ARG A 37 1.50 -4.02 -21.62
C ARG A 37 0.96 -5.41 -21.29
N CYS A 38 1.45 -6.43 -21.99
CA CYS A 38 1.08 -7.82 -21.68
C CYS A 38 1.53 -8.20 -20.26
N ALA A 39 0.66 -8.84 -19.47
CA ALA A 39 0.93 -9.29 -18.11
C ALA A 39 2.04 -10.35 -17.99
N ILE A 40 2.38 -11.05 -19.07
CA ILE A 40 3.49 -12.00 -19.05
C ILE A 40 4.80 -11.21 -18.88
N PRO A 41 5.58 -11.44 -17.79
CA PRO A 41 6.69 -10.56 -17.38
C PRO A 41 7.72 -10.27 -18.48
N THR A 42 8.00 -11.27 -19.31
CA THR A 42 8.99 -11.21 -20.41
C THR A 42 8.42 -10.76 -21.74
N CYS A 43 7.10 -10.68 -21.91
CA CYS A 43 6.48 -10.39 -23.20
C CYS A 43 6.33 -8.88 -23.43
N ARG A 44 5.63 -8.19 -22.52
CA ARG A 44 5.35 -6.74 -22.59
C ARG A 44 4.81 -6.22 -23.94
N ALA A 45 4.25 -7.08 -24.80
CA ALA A 45 3.78 -6.69 -26.12
C ALA A 45 2.42 -5.96 -26.09
N THR A 46 2.09 -5.30 -27.20
CA THR A 46 0.78 -4.71 -27.54
C THR A 46 0.43 -5.12 -28.99
N PRO A 47 -0.85 -5.18 -29.43
CA PRO A 47 -2.10 -4.83 -28.73
C PRO A 47 -2.49 -5.84 -27.65
N LEU A 48 -3.58 -5.58 -26.93
CA LEU A 48 -3.96 -6.27 -25.69
C LEU A 48 -5.42 -6.70 -25.67
N GLU A 49 -5.69 -7.76 -24.93
CA GLU A 49 -6.99 -8.40 -24.74
C GLU A 49 -7.18 -8.75 -23.25
N ILE A 50 -8.44 -8.76 -22.80
CA ILE A 50 -8.79 -9.10 -21.42
C ILE A 50 -9.25 -10.55 -21.35
N ALA A 51 -8.50 -11.37 -20.61
CA ALA A 51 -8.77 -12.77 -20.37
C ALA A 51 -9.33 -13.01 -18.96
N HIS A 52 -10.20 -14.00 -18.83
CA HIS A 52 -10.63 -14.54 -17.52
C HIS A 52 -9.71 -15.71 -17.14
N ILE A 53 -9.12 -15.69 -15.95
CA ILE A 53 -8.22 -16.75 -15.46
C ILE A 53 -9.01 -18.04 -15.19
N VAL A 54 -10.11 -17.93 -14.40
CA VAL A 54 -11.16 -18.95 -14.30
C VAL A 54 -12.23 -18.63 -15.35
N PRO A 55 -12.54 -19.56 -16.25
CA PRO A 55 -13.33 -19.27 -17.45
C PRO A 55 -14.76 -18.83 -17.11
N TRP A 56 -15.30 -17.94 -17.95
CA TRP A 56 -16.63 -17.33 -17.79
C TRP A 56 -17.74 -18.33 -17.49
N HIS A 57 -17.75 -19.50 -18.14
CA HIS A 57 -18.80 -20.51 -17.94
C HIS A 57 -18.89 -21.02 -16.49
N ARG A 58 -17.83 -20.89 -15.68
CA ARG A 58 -17.82 -21.28 -14.26
C ARG A 58 -18.22 -20.14 -13.33
N VAL A 59 -17.73 -18.93 -13.58
CA VAL A 59 -17.87 -17.80 -12.64
C VAL A 59 -19.00 -16.85 -12.98
N GLN A 60 -19.31 -16.68 -14.28
CA GLN A 60 -20.36 -15.81 -14.82
C GLN A 60 -20.38 -14.37 -14.27
N ARG A 61 -19.23 -13.89 -13.80
CA ARG A 61 -19.05 -12.53 -13.27
C ARG A 61 -17.69 -11.96 -13.69
N HIS A 62 -17.59 -10.63 -13.69
CA HIS A 62 -16.37 -9.90 -13.99
C HIS A 62 -15.72 -9.45 -12.68
N ASP A 63 -14.80 -10.24 -12.16
CA ASP A 63 -14.01 -9.87 -10.97
C ASP A 63 -12.61 -9.46 -11.39
N PHE A 64 -12.13 -8.34 -10.84
CA PHE A 64 -10.76 -7.86 -11.06
C PHE A 64 -9.70 -8.93 -10.79
N HIS A 65 -9.87 -9.69 -9.70
CA HIS A 65 -8.97 -10.77 -9.27
C HIS A 65 -8.92 -11.96 -10.23
N ASN A 66 -9.99 -12.17 -11.00
CA ASN A 66 -10.12 -13.30 -11.92
C ASN A 66 -9.88 -12.90 -13.39
N MET A 67 -9.33 -11.71 -13.63
CA MET A 67 -9.14 -11.15 -14.96
C MET A 67 -7.71 -10.63 -15.12
N ILE A 68 -7.14 -10.81 -16.31
CA ILE A 68 -5.76 -10.45 -16.62
C ILE A 68 -5.67 -9.92 -18.05
N VAL A 69 -4.72 -9.01 -18.32
CA VAL A 69 -4.52 -8.43 -19.65
C VAL A 69 -3.34 -9.10 -20.36
N LEU A 70 -3.57 -9.64 -21.55
CA LEU A 70 -2.59 -10.38 -22.34
C LEU A 70 -2.52 -9.81 -23.75
N CYS A 71 -1.38 -9.96 -24.44
CA CYS A 71 -1.36 -9.80 -25.90
C CYS A 71 -2.02 -11.02 -26.57
N PRO A 72 -2.50 -10.91 -27.83
CA PRO A 72 -3.18 -12.00 -28.53
C PRO A 72 -2.38 -13.32 -28.56
N ASN A 73 -1.05 -13.23 -28.67
CA ASN A 73 -0.17 -14.40 -28.68
C ASN A 73 -0.17 -15.13 -27.33
N CYS A 74 -0.03 -14.38 -26.22
CA CYS A 74 -0.04 -14.95 -24.88
C CYS A 74 -1.44 -15.43 -24.48
N HIS A 75 -2.50 -14.74 -24.92
CA HIS A 75 -3.87 -15.18 -24.72
C HIS A 75 -4.14 -16.52 -25.42
N THR A 76 -3.71 -16.66 -26.67
CA THR A 76 -3.80 -17.92 -27.43
C THR A 76 -3.03 -19.06 -26.75
N ARG A 77 -1.83 -18.78 -26.24
CA ARG A 77 -1.03 -19.76 -25.48
C ARG A 77 -1.72 -20.19 -24.18
N PHE A 78 -2.36 -19.26 -23.49
CA PHE A 78 -3.16 -19.56 -22.30
C PHE A 78 -4.39 -20.42 -22.65
N ASP A 79 -5.14 -20.07 -23.70
CA ASP A 79 -6.31 -20.84 -24.15
C ASP A 79 -5.96 -22.27 -24.57
N ARG A 80 -4.76 -22.48 -25.12
CA ARG A 80 -4.23 -23.81 -25.49
C ARG A 80 -3.68 -24.61 -24.31
N GLY A 81 -3.48 -23.98 -23.16
CA GLY A 81 -2.87 -24.59 -21.98
C GLY A 81 -1.35 -24.63 -21.99
N ASP A 82 -0.67 -23.96 -22.94
CA ASP A 82 0.79 -23.81 -22.95
C ASP A 82 1.28 -22.96 -21.76
N ILE A 83 0.39 -22.10 -21.26
CA ILE A 83 0.55 -21.40 -20.00
C ILE A 83 -0.62 -21.82 -19.14
N ASP A 84 -0.36 -22.40 -17.97
CA ASP A 84 -1.43 -22.89 -17.13
C ASP A 84 -2.10 -21.78 -16.30
N ARG A 85 -3.20 -22.14 -15.64
CA ARG A 85 -3.97 -21.22 -14.79
C ARG A 85 -3.22 -20.80 -13.53
N GLN A 86 -2.40 -21.68 -12.94
CA GLN A 86 -1.62 -21.33 -11.74
C GLN A 86 -0.59 -20.26 -12.06
N ALA A 87 0.06 -20.36 -13.23
CA ALA A 87 0.96 -19.34 -13.75
C ALA A 87 0.23 -18.01 -13.96
N MET A 88 -1.00 -18.01 -14.50
CA MET A 88 -1.80 -16.79 -14.62
C MET A 88 -2.05 -16.11 -13.28
N PHE A 89 -2.43 -16.86 -12.24
CA PHE A 89 -2.58 -16.33 -10.90
C PHE A 89 -1.27 -15.77 -10.35
N ARG A 90 -0.15 -16.48 -10.59
CA ARG A 90 1.17 -15.99 -10.17
C ARG A 90 1.57 -14.70 -10.89
N TYR A 91 1.32 -14.59 -12.19
CA TYR A 91 1.60 -13.35 -12.94
C TYR A 91 0.71 -12.19 -12.46
N LYS A 92 -0.57 -12.46 -12.19
CA LYS A 92 -1.49 -11.48 -11.60
C LYS A 92 -0.96 -10.95 -10.25
N GLU A 93 -0.43 -11.84 -9.42
CA GLU A 93 0.15 -11.45 -8.14
C GLU A 93 1.46 -10.67 -8.30
N LEU A 94 2.34 -11.10 -9.22
CA LEU A 94 3.58 -10.37 -9.51
C LEU A 94 3.33 -8.95 -10.02
N LEU A 95 2.25 -8.71 -10.76
CA LEU A 95 1.89 -7.37 -11.20
C LEU A 95 1.57 -6.44 -10.02
N ARG A 96 1.00 -6.97 -8.93
CA ARG A 96 0.74 -6.23 -7.69
C ARG A 96 2.03 -5.88 -6.95
N LEU A 97 3.02 -6.76 -7.03
CA LEU A 97 4.31 -6.60 -6.36
C LEU A 97 5.30 -5.75 -7.17
N SER A 98 5.20 -5.77 -8.51
CA SER A 98 6.19 -5.17 -9.41
C SER A 98 6.15 -3.64 -9.52
N ASP A 99 5.17 -3.00 -8.89
CA ASP A 99 5.16 -1.55 -8.73
C ASP A 99 4.57 -1.16 -7.36
N PRO A 100 5.40 -1.11 -6.30
CA PRO A 100 4.94 -0.69 -4.97
C PRO A 100 4.46 0.77 -4.94
N ASN A 101 4.71 1.55 -6.01
CA ASN A 101 4.35 2.96 -6.13
C ASN A 101 3.19 3.24 -7.12
N ARG A 102 2.82 2.30 -8.01
CA ARG A 102 1.55 2.35 -8.76
C ARG A 102 0.47 1.68 -7.97
N VAL A 103 0.16 2.29 -6.83
CA VAL A 103 -1.18 2.12 -6.30
C VAL A 103 -1.98 3.35 -6.68
N ALA A 104 -3.06 3.13 -7.43
CA ALA A 104 -4.06 4.18 -7.62
C ALA A 104 -4.49 4.71 -6.24
N PRO A 105 -4.69 6.04 -6.06
CA PRO A 105 -5.09 6.62 -4.77
C PRO A 105 -6.37 6.00 -4.18
N GLU A 106 -7.15 5.32 -5.02
CA GLU A 106 -8.41 4.63 -4.70
C GLU A 106 -8.37 3.11 -4.94
N ASP A 107 -7.21 2.43 -4.89
CA ASP A 107 -7.16 0.96 -4.94
C ASP A 107 -7.95 0.35 -3.76
N PRO A 108 -9.06 -0.36 -4.01
CA PRO A 108 -9.98 -0.85 -2.99
C PRO A 108 -9.49 -2.10 -2.26
N SER A 109 -8.24 -2.55 -2.48
CA SER A 109 -7.70 -3.72 -1.78
C SER A 109 -7.21 -3.34 -0.36
N PRO A 110 -7.79 -3.89 0.72
CA PRO A 110 -7.37 -3.59 2.09
C PRO A 110 -5.88 -3.87 2.32
N ARG A 111 -5.36 -4.94 1.69
CA ARG A 111 -3.94 -5.33 1.72
C ARG A 111 -3.00 -4.23 1.26
N ALA A 112 -3.22 -3.69 0.05
CA ALA A 112 -2.34 -2.65 -0.47
C ALA A 112 -2.48 -1.35 0.33
N GLY A 113 -3.71 -1.06 0.81
CA GLY A 113 -3.96 0.07 1.70
C GLY A 113 -3.14 -0.01 2.98
N LEU A 114 -3.10 -1.20 3.60
CA LEU A 114 -2.34 -1.44 4.83
C LEU A 114 -0.84 -1.22 4.62
N ILE A 115 -0.26 -1.74 3.53
CA ILE A 115 1.15 -1.51 3.17
C ILE A 115 1.43 0.00 3.00
N ARG A 116 0.57 0.73 2.30
CA ARG A 116 0.74 2.19 2.12
C ARG A 116 0.67 2.96 3.42
N ALA A 117 -0.31 2.65 4.27
CA ALA A 117 -0.46 3.27 5.57
C ALA A 117 0.79 3.01 6.44
N TYR A 118 1.32 1.79 6.39
CA TYR A 118 2.54 1.42 7.11
C TYR A 118 3.78 2.19 6.61
N ARG A 119 3.98 2.27 5.29
CA ARG A 119 5.10 3.03 4.70
C ARG A 119 5.03 4.53 5.01
N LEU A 120 3.84 5.11 4.91
CA LEU A 120 3.61 6.50 5.26
C LEU A 120 3.90 6.74 6.75
N PHE A 121 3.44 5.84 7.62
CA PHE A 121 3.72 5.89 9.05
C PHE A 121 5.23 5.87 9.32
N GLN A 122 5.98 4.90 8.76
CA GLN A 122 7.43 4.83 8.94
C GLN A 122 8.15 6.12 8.51
N SER A 123 7.84 6.63 7.31
CA SER A 123 8.44 7.86 6.77
C SER A 123 8.18 9.07 7.68
N GLU A 124 6.93 9.27 8.08
CA GLU A 124 6.57 10.45 8.88
C GLU A 124 7.03 10.33 10.33
N MET A 125 7.15 9.12 10.88
CA MET A 125 7.75 8.94 12.20
C MET A 125 9.26 9.24 12.17
N THR A 126 9.98 8.85 11.12
CA THR A 126 11.40 9.25 10.93
C THR A 126 11.52 10.76 10.80
N ARG A 127 10.65 11.41 10.02
CA ARG A 127 10.62 12.86 9.89
C ARG A 127 10.30 13.55 11.21
N TRP A 128 9.30 13.05 11.95
CA TRP A 128 8.90 13.59 13.24
C TRP A 128 10.04 13.46 14.25
N HIS A 129 10.70 12.29 14.31
CA HIS A 129 11.89 12.07 15.12
C HIS A 129 12.98 13.13 14.87
N LYS A 130 13.31 13.36 13.61
CA LYS A 130 14.32 14.34 13.22
C LYS A 130 13.93 15.74 13.70
N THR A 131 12.70 16.15 13.45
CA THR A 131 12.23 17.49 13.86
C THR A 131 12.15 17.67 15.38
N ILE A 132 11.78 16.64 16.15
CA ILE A 132 11.83 16.71 17.62
C ILE A 132 13.30 16.76 18.10
N SER A 133 14.18 15.95 17.51
CA SER A 133 15.61 15.95 17.86
C SER A 133 16.29 17.30 17.58
N ASP A 134 15.91 17.95 16.48
CA ASP A 134 16.37 19.30 16.13
C ASP A 134 15.89 20.33 17.16
N LEU A 135 14.64 20.21 17.66
CA LEU A 135 14.12 21.04 18.74
C LEU A 135 14.86 20.79 20.06
N VAL A 136 15.08 19.53 20.44
CA VAL A 136 15.85 19.14 21.64
C VAL A 136 17.25 19.74 21.60
N SER A 137 17.96 19.55 20.48
CA SER A 137 19.31 20.08 20.30
C SER A 137 19.32 21.59 20.38
N ALA A 138 18.35 22.25 19.75
CA ALA A 138 18.31 23.69 19.73
C ALA A 138 17.95 24.28 21.10
N VAL A 139 17.15 23.62 21.94
CA VAL A 139 16.93 24.04 23.34
C VAL A 139 18.13 23.72 24.23
N GLY A 140 18.73 22.54 24.08
CA GLY A 140 19.85 22.08 24.91
C GLY A 140 21.16 22.81 24.66
N PHE A 141 21.40 23.30 23.43
CA PHE A 141 22.66 23.94 23.03
C PHE A 141 22.55 25.45 22.74
N SER A 142 21.35 26.04 22.70
CA SER A 142 21.18 27.49 22.48
C SER A 142 21.04 28.25 23.79
N SER A 143 21.83 29.31 23.95
CA SER A 143 21.60 30.34 24.97
C SER A 143 20.53 31.37 24.57
N ALA A 144 19.91 31.24 23.38
CA ALA A 144 19.09 32.27 22.74
C ALA A 144 17.58 31.96 22.69
N GLY A 145 17.10 30.95 23.44
CA GLY A 145 15.68 30.63 23.57
C GLY A 145 15.14 29.65 22.52
N PHE A 146 13.86 29.28 22.68
CA PHE A 146 13.18 28.22 21.93
C PHE A 146 13.04 28.59 20.44
N PRO A 147 13.61 27.81 19.50
CA PRO A 147 13.54 28.14 18.09
C PRO A 147 12.16 27.78 17.51
N THR A 148 11.34 28.81 17.31
CA THR A 148 10.00 28.70 16.74
C THR A 148 9.98 28.18 15.30
N GLY A 149 11.10 28.28 14.56
CA GLY A 149 11.21 27.87 13.16
C GLY A 149 11.00 26.36 12.89
N ASN A 150 11.31 25.50 13.86
CA ASN A 150 11.19 24.04 13.71
C ASN A 150 9.84 23.47 14.19
N LEU A 151 8.93 24.32 14.67
CA LEU A 151 7.60 23.91 15.12
C LEU A 151 6.70 23.42 13.97
N LYS A 152 6.69 24.15 12.85
CA LYS A 152 5.79 23.86 11.72
C LYS A 152 6.10 22.50 11.06
N PRO A 153 7.37 22.15 10.76
CA PRO A 153 7.71 20.81 10.28
C PRO A 153 7.34 19.70 11.27
N CYS A 154 7.59 19.91 12.57
CA CYS A 154 7.28 18.94 13.62
C CYS A 154 5.76 18.66 13.72
N ARG A 155 4.94 19.72 13.78
CA ARG A 155 3.47 19.59 13.80
C ARG A 155 2.92 18.92 12.54
N ARG A 156 3.49 19.23 11.37
CA ARG A 156 3.09 18.61 10.10
C ARG A 156 3.37 17.10 10.13
N ALA A 157 4.58 16.70 10.52
CA ALA A 157 4.94 15.29 10.61
C ALA A 157 4.05 14.55 11.63
N ALA A 158 3.78 15.15 12.79
CA ALA A 158 2.87 14.60 13.80
C ALA A 158 1.45 14.37 13.26
N SER A 159 0.90 15.36 12.52
CA SER A 159 -0.45 15.26 11.96
C SER A 159 -0.55 14.17 10.89
N ILE A 160 0.46 14.04 10.02
CA ILE A 160 0.45 12.99 8.99
C ILE A 160 0.67 11.62 9.63
N ALA A 161 1.57 11.51 10.62
CA ALA A 161 1.76 10.30 11.39
C ALA A 161 0.47 9.84 12.06
N ARG A 162 -0.31 10.75 12.67
CA ARG A 162 -1.62 10.40 13.25
C ARG A 162 -2.60 9.86 12.22
N ALA A 163 -2.70 10.53 11.07
CA ALA A 163 -3.58 10.07 10.00
C ALA A 163 -3.14 8.70 9.44
N ALA A 164 -1.83 8.44 9.39
CA ALA A 164 -1.31 7.12 9.03
C ALA A 164 -1.64 6.06 10.09
N THR A 165 -1.53 6.39 11.39
CA THR A 165 -1.99 5.53 12.49
C THR A 165 -3.48 5.21 12.38
N ASP A 166 -4.33 6.20 12.11
CA ASP A 166 -5.77 5.98 11.93
C ASP A 166 -6.05 5.02 10.77
N LYS A 167 -5.30 5.13 9.67
CA LYS A 167 -5.41 4.20 8.55
C LYS A 167 -4.86 2.81 8.83
N LEU A 168 -3.80 2.68 9.63
CA LEU A 168 -3.35 1.39 10.14
C LEU A 168 -4.43 0.72 10.98
N SER A 169 -5.07 1.47 11.89
CA SER A 169 -6.20 0.97 12.70
C SER A 169 -7.43 0.59 11.87
N GLU A 170 -7.71 1.30 10.77
CA GLU A 170 -8.86 1.02 9.91
C GLU A 170 -8.64 -0.23 9.02
N LEU A 171 -7.41 -0.43 8.56
CA LEU A 171 -7.09 -1.44 7.54
C LEU A 171 -6.45 -2.71 8.11
N GLY A 172 -5.81 -2.60 9.27
CA GLY A 172 -5.22 -3.71 10.00
C GLY A 172 -6.19 -4.36 10.99
N ASP A 173 -5.70 -5.36 11.71
CA ASP A 173 -6.40 -5.96 12.84
C ASP A 173 -6.11 -5.21 14.15
N GLU A 174 -6.59 -5.76 15.27
CA GLU A 174 -6.40 -5.20 16.60
C GLU A 174 -4.91 -5.06 16.97
N GLY A 175 -4.08 -6.05 16.62
CA GLY A 175 -2.64 -6.03 16.90
C GLY A 175 -1.93 -4.89 16.18
N VAL A 176 -2.22 -4.70 14.88
CA VAL A 176 -1.72 -3.55 14.11
C VAL A 176 -2.17 -2.23 14.73
N ALA A 177 -3.44 -2.12 15.11
CA ALA A 177 -3.99 -0.91 15.69
C ALA A 177 -3.30 -0.55 17.02
N GLU A 178 -3.14 -1.52 17.92
CA GLU A 178 -2.50 -1.32 19.22
C GLU A 178 -1.03 -0.93 19.07
N ALA A 179 -0.27 -1.67 18.26
CA ALA A 179 1.15 -1.39 18.04
C ALA A 179 1.36 -0.02 17.39
N ALA A 180 0.54 0.37 16.41
CA ALA A 180 0.66 1.67 15.73
C ALA A 180 0.36 2.83 16.68
N ASN A 181 -0.67 2.70 17.52
CA ASN A 181 -1.00 3.71 18.51
C ASN A 181 0.07 3.79 19.61
N TYR A 182 0.64 2.67 20.04
CA TYR A 182 1.73 2.67 21.02
C TYR A 182 2.96 3.45 20.53
N VAL A 183 3.41 3.18 19.30
CA VAL A 183 4.54 3.90 18.69
C VAL A 183 4.21 5.40 18.54
N PHE A 184 3.00 5.74 18.07
CA PHE A 184 2.58 7.14 17.93
C PHE A 184 2.55 7.87 19.29
N ASP A 185 1.96 7.25 20.31
CA ASP A 185 1.80 7.84 21.64
C ASP A 185 3.13 8.05 22.34
N TRP A 186 4.10 7.16 22.13
CA TRP A 186 5.47 7.35 22.62
C TRP A 186 6.07 8.66 22.08
N TYR A 187 5.98 8.89 20.77
CA TYR A 187 6.48 10.12 20.14
C TYR A 187 5.69 11.36 20.55
N ARG A 188 4.37 11.23 20.68
CA ARG A 188 3.51 12.31 21.18
C ARG A 188 3.95 12.75 22.57
N ASN A 189 4.19 11.80 23.48
CA ASN A 189 4.61 12.10 24.85
C ASN A 189 5.98 12.79 24.86
N TRP A 190 6.94 12.29 24.07
CA TRP A 190 8.24 12.93 23.94
C TRP A 190 8.14 14.35 23.36
N ALA A 191 7.37 14.55 22.29
CA ALA A 191 7.15 15.88 21.71
C ALA A 191 6.50 16.85 22.72
N ASN A 192 5.52 16.38 23.49
CA ASN A 192 4.88 17.18 24.53
C ASN A 192 5.88 17.57 25.62
N ASP A 193 6.72 16.65 26.08
CA ASP A 193 7.77 16.95 27.06
C ASP A 193 8.76 18.00 26.55
N VAL A 194 9.09 17.97 25.26
CA VAL A 194 9.93 19.00 24.61
C VAL A 194 9.21 20.35 24.54
N PHE A 195 7.93 20.38 24.16
CA PHE A 195 7.15 21.61 24.08
C PHE A 195 6.87 22.25 25.44
N ASP A 196 6.66 21.42 26.46
CA ASP A 196 6.46 21.84 27.85
C ASP A 196 7.78 22.20 28.55
N LEU A 197 8.91 22.11 27.85
CA LEU A 197 10.25 22.34 28.39
C LEU A 197 10.55 21.50 29.65
N LYS A 198 10.01 20.27 29.72
CA LYS A 198 10.24 19.40 30.88
C LYS A 198 11.70 18.97 30.94
N PRO A 199 12.33 18.95 32.12
CA PRO A 199 13.70 18.49 32.27
C PRO A 199 13.94 17.09 31.70
N SER A 200 12.95 16.19 31.82
CA SER A 200 12.97 14.84 31.24
C SER A 200 13.33 14.82 29.76
N ALA A 201 12.97 15.85 28.98
CA ALA A 201 13.24 15.89 27.56
C ALA A 201 14.69 16.29 27.18
N PHE A 202 15.45 16.85 28.13
CA PHE A 202 16.78 17.44 27.87
C PHE A 202 17.88 16.94 28.81
N SER A 203 17.55 16.41 29.99
CA SER A 203 18.51 16.06 31.04
C SER A 203 18.84 14.57 31.12
N GLY A 204 18.61 13.80 30.06
CA GLY A 204 18.93 12.38 30.01
C GLY A 204 20.45 12.13 29.99
N THR A 205 20.89 11.08 30.68
CA THR A 205 22.25 10.55 30.55
C THR A 205 22.39 9.79 29.23
N ARG A 206 23.64 9.50 28.80
CA ARG A 206 23.86 8.69 27.59
C ARG A 206 23.16 7.33 27.67
N ASP A 207 23.15 6.72 28.85
CA ASP A 207 22.53 5.43 29.09
C ASP A 207 21.00 5.54 28.97
N ASP A 208 20.38 6.62 29.46
CA ASP A 208 18.94 6.89 29.27
C ASP A 208 18.58 7.03 27.78
N TYR A 209 19.41 7.70 26.99
CA TYR A 209 19.20 7.81 25.54
C TYR A 209 19.30 6.47 24.81
N GLU A 210 20.25 5.62 25.20
CA GLU A 210 20.39 4.28 24.61
C GLU A 210 19.18 3.40 24.93
N ASP A 211 18.64 3.48 26.14
CA ASP A 211 17.49 2.69 26.54
C ASP A 211 16.19 3.18 25.86
N TRP A 212 15.99 4.50 25.73
CA TRP A 212 14.89 5.04 24.92
C TRP A 212 15.00 4.65 23.44
N ALA A 213 16.21 4.65 22.89
CA ALA A 213 16.43 4.24 21.50
C ALA A 213 16.08 2.76 21.29
N LYS A 214 16.42 1.88 22.25
CA LYS A 214 16.06 0.46 22.24
C LYS A 214 14.55 0.25 22.39
N GLU A 215 13.91 0.88 23.38
CA GLU A 215 12.45 0.77 23.61
C GLU A 215 11.69 1.16 22.34
N ARG A 216 12.04 2.30 21.76
CA ARG A 216 11.47 2.78 20.50
C ARG A 216 11.71 1.82 19.34
N PHE A 217 12.93 1.29 19.20
CA PHE A 217 13.26 0.32 18.15
C PHE A 217 12.39 -0.93 18.29
N MET A 218 12.26 -1.46 19.51
CA MET A 218 11.41 -2.62 19.79
C MET A 218 9.94 -2.34 19.49
N ALA A 219 9.44 -1.14 19.77
CA ALA A 219 8.09 -0.74 19.43
C ALA A 219 7.81 -0.81 17.91
N PHE A 220 8.79 -0.39 17.09
CA PHE A 220 8.70 -0.54 15.63
C PHE A 220 8.79 -2.00 15.18
N VAL A 221 9.62 -2.83 15.82
CA VAL A 221 9.71 -4.28 15.55
C VAL A 221 8.35 -4.94 15.76
N VAL A 222 7.71 -4.69 16.90
CA VAL A 222 6.38 -5.23 17.19
C VAL A 222 5.37 -4.79 16.13
N LEU A 223 5.31 -3.49 15.81
CA LEU A 223 4.41 -3.01 14.75
C LEU A 223 4.68 -3.68 13.40
N HIS A 224 5.95 -3.91 13.06
CA HIS A 224 6.32 -4.56 11.81
C HIS A 224 5.85 -6.01 11.76
N GLU A 225 6.05 -6.76 12.85
CA GLU A 225 5.61 -8.14 12.97
C GLU A 225 4.09 -8.25 12.84
N GLU A 226 3.34 -7.36 13.52
CA GLU A 226 1.87 -7.31 13.42
C GLU A 226 1.41 -6.98 12.00
N VAL A 227 2.05 -6.02 11.32
CA VAL A 227 1.72 -5.70 9.92
C VAL A 227 2.02 -6.86 8.99
N CYS A 228 3.15 -7.56 9.17
CA CYS A 228 3.49 -8.73 8.37
C CYS A 228 2.50 -9.88 8.62
N ALA A 229 2.12 -10.12 9.87
CA ALA A 229 1.12 -11.12 10.25
C ALA A 229 -0.25 -10.83 9.62
N ALA A 230 -0.73 -9.57 9.71
CA ALA A 230 -1.98 -9.14 9.06
C ALA A 230 -1.94 -9.25 7.53
N LEU A 231 -0.74 -9.25 6.95
CA LEU A 231 -0.50 -9.46 5.52
C LEU A 231 -0.14 -10.91 5.17
N ASP A 232 -0.13 -11.87 6.09
CA ASP A 232 0.33 -13.24 5.83
C ASP A 232 1.70 -13.26 5.10
N LEU A 233 2.63 -12.42 5.59
CA LEU A 233 4.00 -12.28 5.10
C LEU A 233 4.98 -12.72 6.19
N ASP A 234 6.10 -13.30 5.77
CA ASP A 234 7.27 -13.40 6.63
C ASP A 234 7.86 -11.99 6.87
N PRO A 235 8.35 -11.65 8.08
CA PRO A 235 8.93 -10.32 8.35
C PRO A 235 10.08 -9.92 7.43
N THR A 236 10.75 -10.88 6.77
CA THR A 236 11.81 -10.58 5.80
C THR A 236 11.30 -10.20 4.41
N GLU A 237 10.01 -10.42 4.12
CA GLU A 237 9.38 -10.10 2.83
C GLU A 237 8.95 -8.63 2.71
N LEU A 238 8.91 -7.90 3.83
CA LEU A 238 8.60 -6.47 3.87
C LEU A 238 9.77 -5.73 4.52
N ASP A 239 10.31 -4.69 3.86
CA ASP A 239 11.43 -3.97 4.47
C ASP A 239 11.06 -3.33 5.82
N PHE A 240 11.92 -3.51 6.84
CA PHE A 240 11.69 -3.00 8.19
C PHE A 240 11.75 -1.46 8.29
N PHE A 241 12.60 -0.83 7.48
CA PHE A 241 12.62 0.60 7.16
C PHE A 241 13.22 0.72 5.76
N GLU A 242 12.60 1.49 4.86
CA GLU A 242 13.25 1.78 3.57
C GLU A 242 14.52 2.59 3.80
N ALA A 243 15.62 2.22 3.14
CA ALA A 243 16.80 3.09 3.08
C ALA A 243 16.38 4.42 2.48
N GLU A 244 16.64 5.54 3.17
CA GLU A 244 16.27 6.90 2.75
C GLU A 244 16.51 7.11 1.26
N ARG A 245 15.45 7.07 0.44
CA ARG A 245 15.51 7.55 -0.93
C ARG A 245 15.24 9.04 -0.88
N ASP A 246 16.33 9.79 -0.77
CA ASP A 246 16.38 11.24 -0.87
C ASP A 246 15.51 11.73 -2.05
N ASN A 247 14.55 12.61 -1.77
CA ASN A 247 13.78 13.42 -2.72
C ASN A 247 12.76 12.75 -3.67
N GLN A 248 11.85 11.89 -3.19
CA GLN A 248 10.55 11.71 -3.86
C GLN A 248 9.42 12.27 -3.00
N GLU A 249 8.81 13.37 -3.45
CA GLU A 249 7.53 13.83 -2.91
C GLU A 249 6.50 12.71 -3.07
N LEU A 250 6.06 12.15 -1.94
CA LEU A 250 4.94 11.23 -1.89
C LEU A 250 3.67 11.96 -2.41
N PRO A 251 2.79 11.29 -3.17
CA PRO A 251 1.58 11.91 -3.67
C PRO A 251 0.72 12.44 -2.52
N GLU A 252 0.14 13.64 -2.69
CA GLU A 252 -0.79 14.22 -1.71
C GLU A 252 -2.00 13.29 -1.53
N VAL A 253 -2.00 12.54 -0.43
CA VAL A 253 -3.17 11.82 0.04
C VAL A 253 -4.11 12.86 0.64
N PRO A 254 -5.43 12.86 0.33
CA PRO A 254 -6.39 13.71 1.02
C PRO A 254 -6.51 13.18 2.45
N LEU A 255 -5.65 13.67 3.34
CA LEU A 255 -5.72 13.38 4.77
C LEU A 255 -6.91 14.15 5.31
N GLY A 256 -7.96 13.44 5.71
CA GLY A 256 -9.08 14.03 6.43
C GLY A 256 -8.54 14.86 7.58
N THR A 257 -8.92 16.14 7.61
CA THR A 257 -8.40 17.17 8.52
C THR A 257 -8.91 17.00 9.95
N ARG A 258 -8.65 15.86 10.59
CA ARG A 258 -8.73 15.79 12.06
C ARG A 258 -7.47 16.41 12.63
N GLY A 259 -7.49 17.75 12.68
CA GLY A 259 -6.48 18.56 13.33
C GLY A 259 -6.40 18.20 14.81
N PHE A 260 -5.37 17.45 15.19
CA PHE A 260 -4.98 17.30 16.59
C PHE A 260 -4.36 18.58 17.15
N TRP A 261 -3.95 19.49 16.26
CA TRP A 261 -3.48 20.83 16.57
C TRP A 261 -4.07 21.74 15.49
N GLU A 262 -5.20 22.38 15.79
CA GLU A 262 -5.77 23.38 14.90
C GLU A 262 -4.70 24.42 14.55
N THR A 263 -4.57 24.68 13.26
CA THR A 263 -3.70 25.70 12.71
C THR A 263 -4.31 27.05 13.04
N ASP A 264 -3.94 27.60 14.19
CA ASP A 264 -4.05 29.04 14.39
C ASP A 264 -2.99 29.73 13.51
N GLU A 265 -3.48 30.75 12.80
CA GLU A 265 -2.84 31.54 11.74
C GLU A 265 -1.43 32.05 12.04
#